data_AF-A0A350UW10-F1
#
_entry.id   AF-A0A350UW10-F1
#
_cell.length_a   1.000
_cell.length_b   1.000
_cell.length_c   1.000
_cell.angle_alpha   90.00
_cell.angle_beta   90.00
_cell.angle_gamma   90.00
#
_symmetry.space_group_name_H-M   'P 1'
#
loop_
_entity.id
_entity.type
_entity.pdbx_description
1 polymer ?
#
loop_
_entity_poly.entity_id
_entity_poly.type
_entity_poly.pdbx_seq_one_letter_code
_entity_poly.pdbx_strand_id
1 'polypeptide(L)' 'MTKDQFNIEMEDISEYPLERSADYNFWEEISFTELNESILAELSDEKLKTFFGVIRNGSSFKLNDYFYRIKTD' A
#
# COMPACT_ATOMS: atom_id res chain seq x y z
N MET A 1 9.32 -10.03 -9.02
CA MET A 1 8.61 -8.92 -9.68
C MET A 1 7.14 -9.31 -9.81
N THR A 2 6.23 -8.55 -9.21
CA THR A 2 4.79 -8.75 -9.33
C THR A 2 4.30 -8.08 -10.63
N LYS A 3 3.31 -8.67 -11.30
CA LYS A 3 2.67 -8.08 -12.48
C LYS A 3 1.20 -7.80 -12.19
N ASP A 4 0.67 -6.72 -12.75
CA ASP A 4 -0.75 -6.36 -12.63
C ASP A 4 -1.65 -7.26 -13.51
N GLN A 5 -2.94 -6.95 -13.59
CA GLN A 5 -3.90 -7.70 -14.42
C GLN A 5 -3.66 -7.56 -15.94
N PHE A 6 -2.83 -6.61 -16.36
CA PHE A 6 -2.46 -6.34 -17.75
C PHE A 6 -1.05 -6.83 -18.09
N ASN A 7 -0.42 -7.63 -17.21
CA ASN A 7 0.96 -8.12 -17.31
C ASN A 7 2.05 -7.02 -17.29
N ILE A 8 1.72 -5.83 -16.79
CA ILE A 8 2.68 -4.73 -16.62
C ILE A 8 3.45 -4.95 -15.31
N GLU A 9 4.77 -4.74 -15.37
CA GLU A 9 5.64 -4.85 -14.19
C GLU A 9 5.29 -3.77 -13.17
N MET A 10 5.09 -4.22 -11.92
CA MET A 10 4.71 -3.38 -10.81
C MET A 10 5.96 -2.81 -10.13
N GLU A 11 6.14 -1.48 -10.15
CA GLU A 11 7.27 -0.75 -9.53
C GLU A 11 7.44 -1.07 -8.04
N ASP A 12 8.64 -1.34 -7.56
CA ASP A 12 8.79 -1.68 -6.14
C ASP A 12 8.39 -0.50 -5.24
N ILE A 13 7.52 -0.75 -4.26
CA ILE A 13 7.08 0.30 -3.34
C ILE A 13 7.82 0.32 -2.01
N SER A 14 8.72 -0.65 -1.77
CA SER A 14 9.49 -0.74 -0.53
C SER A 14 10.38 0.48 -0.29
N GLU A 15 10.74 1.18 -1.37
CA GLU A 15 11.61 2.36 -1.37
C GLU A 15 10.85 3.67 -1.06
N TYR A 16 9.51 3.66 -1.11
CA TYR A 16 8.74 4.87 -0.85
C TYR A 16 8.37 5.01 0.64
N PRO A 17 8.39 6.24 1.18
CA PRO A 17 7.81 6.51 2.49
C PRO A 17 6.31 6.20 2.47
N LEU A 18 5.85 5.41 3.43
CA LEU A 18 4.45 5.02 3.57
C LEU A 18 3.86 5.66 4.82
N GLU A 19 2.58 5.98 4.73
CA GLU A 19 1.81 6.51 5.84
C GLU A 19 0.52 5.74 6.03
N ARG A 20 0.05 5.69 7.28
CA ARG A 20 -1.28 5.22 7.62
C ARG A 20 -2.09 6.27 8.36
N SER A 21 -3.41 6.21 8.24
CA SER A 21 -4.33 7.08 8.96
C SER A 21 -5.59 6.31 9.36
N ALA A 22 -6.10 6.51 10.57
CA ALA A 22 -7.38 5.93 10.99
C ALA A 22 -8.59 6.78 10.54
N ASP A 23 -8.39 8.08 10.36
CA ASP A 23 -9.47 9.06 10.22
C ASP A 23 -9.30 10.02 9.03
N TYR A 24 -8.26 9.83 8.23
CA TYR A 24 -7.86 10.68 7.11
C TYR A 24 -7.35 12.09 7.49
N ASN A 25 -7.37 12.46 8.78
CA ASN A 25 -6.93 13.77 9.26
C ASN A 25 -5.47 13.73 9.74
N PHE A 26 -5.08 12.65 10.43
CA PHE A 26 -3.73 12.47 10.95
C PHE A 26 -3.05 11.27 10.29
N TRP A 27 -1.86 11.49 9.73
CA TRP A 27 -1.07 10.49 9.03
C TRP A 27 0.20 10.19 9.82
N GLU A 28 0.44 8.90 10.08
CA GLU A 28 1.61 8.39 10.78
C GLU A 28 2.47 7.60 9.80
N GLU A 29 3.79 7.75 9.91
CA GLU A 29 4.71 6.95 9.11
C GLU A 29 4.66 5.48 9.51
N ILE A 30 4.74 4.60 8.51
CA ILE A 30 4.83 3.16 8.68
C ILE A 30 5.91 2.61 7.74
N SER A 31 6.71 1.67 8.21
CA SER A 31 7.68 1.00 7.33
C SER A 31 6.98 -0.02 6.43
N PHE A 32 7.51 -0.24 5.22
CA PHE A 32 7.02 -1.32 4.35
C PHE A 32 7.12 -2.69 5.04
N THR A 33 8.17 -2.91 5.84
CA THR A 33 8.35 -4.16 6.60
C THR A 33 7.22 -4.38 7.60
N GLU A 34 6.89 -3.37 8.41
CA GLU A 34 5.78 -3.43 9.37
C GLU A 34 4.45 -3.68 8.65
N LEU A 35 4.17 -2.94 7.57
CA LEU A 35 2.96 -3.12 6.78
C LEU A 35 2.87 -4.53 6.18
N ASN A 36 3.99 -5.06 5.69
CA ASN A 36 4.04 -6.37 5.07
C ASN A 36 3.80 -7.50 6.06
N GLU A 37 4.49 -7.46 7.20
CA GLU A 37 4.36 -8.48 8.26
C GLU A 37 3.00 -8.45 8.97
N SER A 38 2.39 -7.26 9.10
CA SER A 38 1.13 -7.10 9.83
C SER A 38 -0.11 -7.31 8.97
N ILE A 39 -0.09 -6.93 7.69
CA ILE A 39 -1.30 -6.86 6.87
C ILE A 39 -1.10 -7.51 5.52
N LEU A 40 -0.07 -7.14 4.75
CA LEU A 40 0.04 -7.60 3.36
C LEU A 40 0.23 -9.13 3.25
N ALA A 41 0.94 -9.75 4.19
CA ALA A 41 1.14 -11.19 4.24
C ALA A 41 -0.17 -12.00 4.38
N GLU A 42 -1.24 -11.38 4.88
CA GLU A 42 -2.56 -12.02 5.07
C GLU A 42 -3.51 -11.76 3.88
N LEU A 43 -3.14 -10.88 2.94
CA LEU A 43 -3.98 -10.54 1.80
C LEU A 43 -3.82 -11.55 0.66
N SER A 44 -4.93 -11.85 0.00
CA SER A 44 -4.91 -12.58 -1.27
C SER A 44 -4.15 -11.79 -2.35
N ASP A 45 -3.54 -12.50 -3.31
CA ASP A 45 -2.83 -11.90 -4.45
C ASP A 45 -3.64 -10.85 -5.21
N GLU A 46 -4.94 -11.08 -5.43
CA GLU A 46 -5.80 -10.10 -6.11
C GLU A 46 -5.88 -8.79 -5.34
N LYS A 47 -6.11 -8.88 -4.02
CA LYS A 47 -6.20 -7.73 -3.13
C LYS A 47 -4.87 -7.00 -3.00
N LEU A 48 -3.75 -7.74 -2.99
CA LEU A 48 -2.39 -7.15 -3.05
C LEU A 48 -2.18 -6.34 -4.34
N LYS A 49 -2.54 -6.92 -5.50
CA LYS A 49 -2.44 -6.21 -6.79
C LYS A 49 -3.27 -4.94 -6.79
N THR A 50 -4.51 -4.99 -6.29
CA THR A 50 -5.36 -3.80 -6.17
C THR A 50 -4.75 -2.77 -5.23
N PHE A 51 -4.30 -3.18 -4.04
CA PHE A 51 -3.67 -2.31 -3.07
C PHE A 51 -2.49 -1.53 -3.68
N PHE A 52 -1.50 -2.25 -4.21
CA PHE A 52 -0.32 -1.64 -4.82
C PHE A 52 -0.69 -0.75 -6.02
N GLY A 53 -1.65 -1.17 -6.84
CA GLY A 53 -2.13 -0.38 -7.98
C GLY A 53 -2.76 0.96 -7.55
N VAL A 54 -3.50 0.99 -6.45
CA VAL A 54 -4.13 2.22 -5.95
C VAL A 54 -3.10 3.17 -5.35
N ILE A 55 -2.23 2.67 -4.47
CA ILE A 55 -1.29 3.55 -3.75
C ILE A 55 -0.19 4.12 -4.64
N ARG A 56 0.23 3.40 -5.69
CA ARG A 56 1.16 3.95 -6.70
C ARG A 56 0.57 5.07 -7.53
N ASN A 57 -0.75 5.07 -7.73
CA ASN A 57 -1.45 6.16 -8.42
C ASN A 57 -1.70 7.36 -7.49
N GLY A 58 -1.06 7.41 -6.31
CA GLY A 58 -1.16 8.52 -5.36
C GLY A 58 -2.46 8.55 -4.55
N SER A 59 -3.30 7.52 -4.68
CA SER A 59 -4.54 7.39 -3.91
C SER A 59 -4.30 6.63 -2.61
N SER A 60 -5.16 6.81 -1.61
CA SER A 60 -5.14 5.98 -0.42
C SER A 60 -5.96 4.71 -0.61
N PHE A 61 -5.62 3.66 0.13
CA PHE A 61 -6.36 2.40 0.14
C PHE A 61 -6.67 1.98 1.58
N LYS A 62 -7.93 1.62 1.85
CA LYS A 62 -8.35 1.17 3.18
C LYS A 62 -8.09 -0.32 3.36
N LEU A 63 -7.31 -0.68 4.38
CA LEU A 63 -7.14 -2.05 4.86
C LEU A 63 -7.49 -2.08 6.35
N ASN A 64 -8.42 -2.97 6.72
CA ASN A 64 -8.91 -3.08 8.10
C ASN A 64 -9.37 -1.70 8.62
N ASP A 65 -8.80 -1.24 9.72
CA ASP A 65 -9.16 0.01 10.41
C ASP A 65 -8.38 1.24 9.91
N TYR A 66 -7.44 1.08 8.97
CA TYR A 66 -6.56 2.14 8.53
C TYR A 66 -6.62 2.37 7.00
N PHE A 67 -6.38 3.61 6.61
CA PHE A 67 -6.05 4.02 5.25
C PHE A 67 -4.54 4.04 5.10
N TYR A 68 -4.04 3.61 3.94
CA TYR A 68 -2.61 3.55 3.63
C TYR A 68 -2.36 4.32 2.33
N ARG A 69 -1.23 5.03 2.26
CA ARG A 69 -0.78 5.69 1.03
C ARG A 69 0.74 5.80 1.00
N ILE A 70 1.27 6.08 -0.18
CA ILE A 70 2.61 6.64 -0.31
C ILE A 70 2.55 8.09 0.15
N LYS A 71 3.50 8.51 0.99
CA LYS A 71 3.67 9.90 1.39
C LYS A 71 3.91 10.75 0.16
N THR A 72 3.01 11.69 -0.08
CA THR A 72 3.16 12.71 -1.11
C THR A 72 3.63 13.98 -0.42
N ASP A 73 4.81 14.48 -0.78
CA ASP A 73 5.33 15.78 -0.32
C ASP A 73 4.42 16.96 -0.72
#